data_AF-A0A1S2M818-F1
#
_entry.id   AF-A0A1S2M818-F1
#
_cell.length_a   1.000
_cell.length_b   1.000
_cell.length_c   1.000
_cell.angle_alpha   90.00
_cell.angle_beta   90.00
_cell.angle_gamma   90.00
#
_symmetry.space_group_name_H-M   'P 1'
#
loop_
_entity.id
_entity.type
_entity.pdbx_description
1 polymer ?
#
loop_
_entity_poly.entity_id
_entity_poly.type
_entity_poly.pdbx_seq_one_letter_code
_entity_poly.pdbx_strand_id
1 'polypeptide(L)' 'MEAQSQVVSFVIRVHTALNESQEQENQVRIKVKHVQTDEEAAYANLEEAFSYIKGVIGE' A
#
# COMPACT_ATOMS: atom_id res chain seq x y z
N MET A 1 24.22 4.63 -22.47
CA MET A 1 23.11 5.40 -21.88
C MET A 1 22.74 4.68 -20.61
N GLU A 2 23.17 5.21 -19.47
CA GLU A 2 22.74 4.68 -18.17
C GLU A 2 21.24 4.95 -18.07
N ALA A 3 20.44 3.88 -17.94
CA ALA A 3 19.02 4.03 -17.69
C ALA A 3 18.89 4.71 -16.32
N GLN A 4 18.57 6.00 -16.30
CA GLN A 4 18.14 6.69 -15.09
C GLN A 4 16.98 5.88 -14.52
N SER A 5 17.24 5.12 -13.46
CA SER A 5 16.20 4.42 -12.72
C SER A 5 15.25 5.51 -12.22
N GLN A 6 14.06 5.57 -12.81
CA GLN A 6 13.06 6.55 -12.40
C GLN A 6 12.69 6.21 -10.96
N VAL A 7 13.07 7.09 -10.03
CA VAL A 7 12.73 6.91 -8.62
C VAL A 7 11.21 6.97 -8.50
N VAL A 8 10.63 5.85 -8.07
CA VAL A 8 9.20 5.70 -7.78
C VAL A 8 8.98 5.89 -6.29
N SER A 9 7.92 6.58 -5.88
CA SER A 9 7.70 6.91 -4.47
C SER A 9 6.28 6.59 -4.05
N PHE A 10 6.14 5.96 -2.88
CA PHE A 10 4.86 5.53 -2.34
C PHE A 10 4.70 6.00 -0.90
N VAL A 11 3.47 6.36 -0.53
CA VAL A 11 3.07 6.61 0.85
C VAL A 11 2.18 5.45 1.29
N ILE A 12 2.59 4.75 2.33
CA ILE A 12 1.81 3.67 2.93
C ILE A 12 1.22 4.16 4.25
N ARG A 13 -0.10 4.03 4.41
CA ARG A 13 -0.83 4.35 5.65
C ARG A 13 -1.48 3.09 6.16
N VAL A 14 -1.22 2.75 7.41
CA VAL A 14 -1.83 1.59 8.08
C VAL A 14 -2.80 2.09 9.13
N HIS A 15 -4.06 1.70 9.00
CA HIS A 15 -5.11 2.00 9.96
C HIS A 15 -5.53 0.71 10.66
N THR A 16 -5.48 0.71 11.98
CA THR A 16 -6.03 -0.35 12.82
C THR A 16 -7.33 0.15 13.44
N ALA A 17 -8.45 -0.49 13.12
CA ALA A 17 -9.70 -0.24 13.83
C ALA A 17 -9.76 -1.22 15.02
N LEU A 18 -9.59 -0.69 16.24
CA LEU A 18 -9.95 -1.41 17.47
C LEU A 18 -11.47 -1.32 17.62
N ASN A 19 -12.18 -2.39 17.27
CA ASN A 19 -13.60 -2.48 17.63
C ASN A 19 -13.69 -2.97 19.08
N GLU A 20 -14.32 -2.18 19.94
CA GLU A 20 -14.57 -2.52 21.35
C GLU A 20 -15.59 -3.68 21.53
N SER A 21 -16.11 -4.22 20.43
CA SER A 21 -16.99 -5.39 20.41
C SER A 21 -16.19 -6.66 20.10
N GLN A 22 -16.15 -7.56 21.08
CA GLN A 22 -15.18 -8.64 21.29
C GLN A 22 -15.07 -9.76 20.22
N GLU A 23 -15.57 -9.63 18.99
CA GLU A 23 -15.63 -10.79 18.07
C GLU A 23 -15.33 -10.50 16.59
N GLN A 24 -14.86 -9.30 16.24
CA GLN A 24 -14.43 -9.02 14.87
C GLN A 24 -12.94 -8.76 14.82
N GLU A 25 -12.22 -9.71 14.20
CA GLU A 25 -10.81 -9.64 13.83
C GLU A 25 -10.39 -8.21 13.48
N ASN A 26 -9.29 -7.75 14.08
CA ASN A 26 -8.65 -6.46 13.83
C ASN A 26 -8.70 -6.13 12.32
N GLN A 27 -9.63 -5.27 11.90
CA GLN A 27 -9.67 -4.81 10.52
C GLN A 27 -8.51 -3.84 10.31
N VAL A 28 -7.41 -4.38 9.80
CA VAL A 28 -6.29 -3.63 9.28
C VAL A 28 -6.68 -3.12 7.90
N ARG A 29 -6.61 -1.81 7.70
CA ARG A 29 -6.78 -1.19 6.38
C ARG A 29 -5.48 -0.51 5.99
N ILE A 30 -4.86 -0.99 4.93
CA ILE A 30 -3.62 -0.43 4.40
C ILE A 30 -3.95 0.37 3.16
N LYS A 31 -3.51 1.62 3.10
CA LYS A 31 -3.63 2.45 1.90
C LYS A 31 -2.25 2.70 1.33
N VAL A 32 -2.10 2.53 0.02
CA VAL A 32 -0.89 2.85 -0.72
C VAL A 32 -1.23 3.97 -1.70
N LYS A 33 -0.51 5.08 -1.63
CA LYS A 33 -0.61 6.18 -2.58
C LYS A 33 0.69 6.27 -3.39
N HIS A 34 0.57 6.23 -4.71
CA HIS A 34 1.68 6.51 -5.61
C HIS A 34 1.83 8.03 -5.76
N VAL A 35 3.02 8.56 -5.44
CA VAL A 35 3.23 10.01 -5.33
C VAL A 35 3.23 10.68 -6.70
N GLN A 36 3.74 10.00 -7.72
CA GLN A 36 3.90 10.54 -9.07
C GLN A 36 2.59 10.58 -9.86
N THR A 37 1.71 9.58 -9.71
CA THR A 37 0.42 9.52 -10.42
C THR A 37 -0.77 9.98 -9.57
N ASP A 38 -0.53 10.24 -8.28
CA ASP A 38 -1.56 10.54 -7.28
C ASP A 38 -2.59 9.42 -7.04
N GLU A 39 -2.39 8.23 -7.61
CA GLU A 39 -3.28 7.09 -7.44
C GLU A 39 -3.22 6.52 -6.01
N GLU A 40 -4.38 6.22 -5.43
CA GLU A 40 -4.51 5.60 -4.11
C GLU A 40 -5.27 4.27 -4.23
N ALA A 41 -4.74 3.22 -3.60
CA ALA A 41 -5.38 1.93 -3.47
C ALA A 41 -5.42 1.47 -2.00
N ALA A 42 -6.40 0.64 -1.65
CA ALA A 42 -6.57 0.12 -0.30
C ALA A 42 -6.58 -1.41 -0.29
N TYR A 43 -5.94 -1.99 0.72
CA TYR A 43 -5.67 -3.42 0.85
C TYR A 43 -6.00 -3.89 2.27
N ALA A 44 -6.33 -5.18 2.40
CA ALA A 44 -6.65 -5.81 3.68
C ALA A 44 -5.40 -6.26 4.44
N ASN A 45 -4.29 -6.48 3.72
CA ASN A 45 -3.02 -6.90 4.30
C ASN A 45 -1.83 -6.30 3.54
N LEU A 46 -0.64 -6.42 4.14
CA LEU A 46 0.59 -5.84 3.58
C LEU A 46 1.04 -6.58 2.31
N GLU A 47 0.78 -7.87 2.21
CA GLU A 47 1.20 -8.68 1.07
C GLU A 47 0.55 -8.19 -0.23
N GLU A 48 -0.75 -7.95 -0.22
CA GLU A 48 -1.49 -7.36 -1.35
C GLU A 48 -0.94 -5.96 -1.71
N ALA A 49 -0.69 -5.13 -0.69
CA ALA A 49 -0.14 -3.79 -0.88
C ALA A 49 1.25 -3.81 -1.54
N PHE A 50 2.14 -4.72 -1.11
CA PHE A 50 3.45 -4.89 -1.71
C PHE A 50 3.39 -5.51 -3.10
N SER A 51 2.45 -6.43 -3.34
CA SER A 51 2.24 -7.02 -4.67
C SER A 51 1.87 -5.95 -5.71
N TYR A 52 1.05 -4.97 -5.32
CA TYR A 52 0.80 -3.78 -6.15
C TYR A 52 2.07 -2.97 -6.40
N ILE A 53 2.84 -2.65 -5.36
CA ILE A 53 4.08 -1.86 -5.51
C ILE A 53 5.06 -2.56 -6.47
N LYS A 54 5.24 -3.87 -6.33
CA LYS A 54 6.06 -4.71 -7.21
C LYS A 54 5.59 -4.64 -8.67
N GLY A 55 4.28 -4.78 -8.90
CA GLY A 55 3.69 -4.63 -10.23
C GLY A 55 3.93 -3.24 -10.86
N VAL A 56 3.99 -2.18 -10.05
CA VAL A 56 4.27 -0.82 -10.53
C VAL A 56 5.76 -0.62 -10.87
N ILE A 57 6.67 -1.17 -10.04
CA ILE A 57 8.12 -1.06 -10.30
C ILE A 57 8.63 -2.08 -11.33
N GLY A 58 7.82 -3.07 -11.70
CA GLY A 58 8.16 -4.10 -12.68
C GLY A 58 9.01 -5.26 -12.12
N GLU A 59 8.90 -5.55 -10.81
CA GLU A 59 9.53 -6.71 -10.13
C GLU A 59 8.55 -7.87 -9.89
#